data_AF-A0A1F3T2M6-F1
#
_entry.id   AF-A0A1F3T2M6-F1
#
_cell.length_a   1.000
_cell.length_b   1.000
_cell.length_c   1.000
_cell.angle_alpha   90.00
_cell.angle_beta   90.00
_cell.angle_gamma   90.00
#
_symmetry.space_group_name_H-M   'P 1'
#
loop_
_entity.id
_entity.type
_entity.pdbx_description
1 polymer ?
#
loop_
_entity_poly.entity_id
_entity_poly.type
_entity_poly.pdbx_seq_one_letter_code
_entity_poly.pdbx_strand_id
1 'polypeptide(L)'
;MMFTRTSFLSKGQSTVEYLLLFAVMSAITISILGSDKFKQIIGQDSEFFVALKNYMEYSYRHGSPGSRDVSTTRSGGVHELYYNISKGVTHFFIPLDEYPKN
;
A
#
# COMPACT_ATOMS: atom_id res chain seq x y z
N MET A 1 -48.45 22.84 -25.77
CA MET A 1 -48.50 21.36 -25.81
C MET A 1 -47.28 20.86 -25.05
N MET A 2 -47.45 20.41 -23.81
CA MET A 2 -46.36 20.10 -22.88
C MET A 2 -46.22 18.57 -22.80
N PHE A 3 -45.14 18.04 -23.36
CA PHE A 3 -44.84 16.61 -23.30
C PHE A 3 -44.27 16.27 -21.91
N THR A 4 -45.09 15.66 -21.06
CA THR A 4 -44.68 15.14 -19.77
C THR A 4 -43.87 13.85 -19.97
N ARG A 5 -42.57 13.95 -19.68
CA ARG A 5 -41.58 12.87 -19.81
C ARG A 5 -41.60 11.98 -18.56
N THR A 6 -42.72 11.33 -18.23
CA THR A 6 -42.85 10.60 -16.94
C THR A 6 -43.57 9.25 -17.00
N SER A 7 -43.66 8.60 -18.16
CA SER A 7 -44.39 7.31 -18.28
C SER A 7 -43.56 6.10 -18.70
N PHE A 8 -42.23 6.20 -18.78
CA PHE A 8 -41.40 5.03 -19.13
C PHE A 8 -41.04 4.13 -17.93
N LEU A 9 -41.11 4.65 -16.70
CA LEU A 9 -40.62 3.92 -15.51
C LEU A 9 -41.64 3.00 -14.82
N SER A 10 -42.93 3.06 -15.14
CA SER A 10 -43.94 2.53 -14.18
C SER A 10 -44.58 1.18 -14.50
N LYS A 11 -44.34 0.53 -15.65
CA LYS A 11 -45.11 -0.71 -16.00
C LYS A 11 -44.39 -1.83 -16.75
N GLY A 12 -43.08 -1.76 -16.98
CA GLY A 12 -42.40 -2.80 -17.75
C GLY A 12 -40.90 -2.71 -17.62
N GLN A 13 -40.40 -2.91 -16.40
CA GLN A 13 -38.98 -3.10 -16.11
C GLN A 13 -38.53 -4.38 -16.85
N SER A 14 -38.11 -4.23 -18.10
CA SER A 14 -37.84 -5.35 -19.00
C SER A 14 -36.54 -6.01 -18.55
N THR A 15 -36.54 -7.33 -18.37
CA THR A 15 -35.33 -8.14 -18.12
C THR A 15 -34.18 -7.78 -19.07
N VAL A 16 -34.52 -7.32 -20.28
CA VAL A 16 -33.57 -6.85 -21.31
C VAL A 16 -32.80 -5.60 -20.86
N GLU A 17 -33.43 -4.65 -20.17
CA GLU A 17 -32.75 -3.44 -19.68
C GLU A 17 -31.71 -3.78 -18.61
N TYR A 18 -32.02 -4.72 -17.72
CA TYR A 18 -31.05 -5.20 -16.73
C TYR A 18 -29.90 -5.97 -17.36
N LEU A 19 -30.16 -6.80 -18.36
CA LEU A 19 -29.12 -7.47 -19.12
C LEU A 19 -28.21 -6.48 -19.84
N LEU A 20 -28.78 -5.43 -20.42
CA LEU A 20 -28.02 -4.41 -21.13
C LEU A 20 -27.21 -3.55 -20.15
N LEU A 21 -27.79 -3.17 -19.01
CA LEU A 21 -27.06 -2.50 -17.94
C LEU A 21 -25.91 -3.37 -17.42
N PHE A 22 -26.15 -4.66 -17.20
CA PHE A 22 -25.13 -5.61 -16.77
C PHE A 22 -24.01 -5.74 -17.81
N ALA A 23 -24.34 -5.81 -19.10
CA ALA A 23 -23.37 -5.88 -20.18
C ALA A 23 -22.50 -4.62 -20.23
N VAL A 24 -23.10 -3.43 -20.10
CA VAL A 24 -22.37 -2.15 -20.05
C VAL A 24 -21.46 -2.08 -18.83
N MET A 25 -21.96 -2.45 -17.65
CA MET A 25 -21.14 -2.48 -16.43
C MET A 25 -19.99 -3.47 -16.53
N SER A 26 -20.23 -4.64 -17.11
CA SER A 26 -19.19 -5.65 -17.35
C SER A 26 -18.12 -5.13 -18.32
N ALA A 27 -18.52 -4.49 -19.41
CA ALA A 27 -17.60 -3.91 -20.39
C ALA A 27 -16.72 -2.81 -19.76
N ILE A 28 -17.30 -1.93 -18.95
CA ILE A 28 -16.55 -0.90 -18.21
C ILE A 28 -15.56 -1.55 -17.24
N THR A 29 -16.00 -2.56 -16.49
CA THR A 29 -15.15 -3.26 -15.52
C THR A 29 -13.96 -3.92 -16.21
N ILE A 30 -14.19 -4.66 -17.31
CA ILE A 30 -13.13 -5.31 -18.08
C ILE A 30 -12.15 -4.27 -18.65
N SER A 31 -12.66 -3.14 -19.14
CA SER A 31 -11.82 -2.05 -19.65
C SER A 31 -10.88 -1.48 -18.57
N ILE A 32 -11.40 -1.28 -17.35
CA ILE A 32 -10.60 -0.80 -16.22
C ILE A 32 -9.55 -1.85 -15.84
N LEU A 33 -9.94 -3.10 -15.64
CA LEU A 33 -9.04 -4.19 -15.25
C LEU A 33 -7.97 -4.49 -16.32
N GLY A 34 -8.32 -4.30 -17.60
CA GLY A 34 -7.42 -4.47 -18.73
C GLY A 34 -6.42 -3.34 -18.92
N SER A 35 -6.68 -2.16 -18.35
CA SER A 35 -5.85 -0.97 -18.51
C SER A 35 -4.45 -1.15 -17.90
N ASP A 36 -3.44 -0.64 -18.61
CA ASP A 36 -2.04 -0.73 -18.17
C ASP A 36 -1.81 -0.02 -16.83
N LYS A 37 -2.52 1.09 -16.59
CA LYS A 37 -2.48 1.83 -15.31
C LYS A 37 -2.98 0.98 -14.15
N PHE A 38 -4.08 0.24 -14.33
CA PHE A 38 -4.59 -0.62 -13.28
C PHE A 38 -3.63 -1.78 -13.00
N LYS A 39 -3.06 -2.38 -14.04
CA LYS A 39 -2.04 -3.43 -13.92
C LYS A 39 -0.75 -2.95 -13.27
N GLN A 40 -0.33 -1.70 -13.50
CA GLN A 40 0.83 -1.10 -12.84
C GLN A 40 0.62 -0.92 -11.32
N ILE A 41 -0.64 -0.81 -10.88
CA ILE A 41 -0.97 -0.65 -9.45
C ILE A 41 -1.25 -1.99 -8.77
N ILE A 42 -1.92 -2.93 -9.44
CA ILE A 42 -2.44 -4.18 -8.82
C ILE A 42 -1.78 -5.46 -9.38
N GLY A 43 -1.06 -5.39 -10.50
CA GLY A 43 -0.41 -6.53 -11.14
C GLY A 43 0.78 -7.09 -10.37
N GLN A 44 1.36 -8.19 -10.87
CA GLN A 44 2.52 -8.84 -10.26
C GLN A 44 3.74 -7.92 -10.16
N ASP A 45 3.95 -7.06 -11.16
CA ASP A 45 5.02 -6.06 -11.19
C ASP A 45 4.54 -4.68 -10.67
N SER A 46 3.57 -4.68 -9.75
CA SER A 46 2.98 -3.47 -9.20
C SER A 46 4.03 -2.60 -8.51
N GLU A 47 4.22 -1.37 -8.99
CA GLU A 47 5.11 -0.40 -8.35
C GLU A 47 4.65 -0.08 -6.93
N PHE A 48 3.35 -0.07 -6.70
CA PHE A 48 2.76 0.20 -5.39
C PHE A 48 3.10 -0.91 -4.38
N PHE A 49 2.89 -2.17 -4.73
CA PHE A 49 3.17 -3.29 -3.83
C PHE A 49 4.67 -3.49 -3.63
N VAL A 50 5.49 -3.23 -4.65
CA VAL A 50 6.96 -3.21 -4.50
C VAL A 50 7.38 -2.12 -3.53
N ALA A 51 6.87 -0.89 -3.67
CA ALA A 51 7.16 0.21 -2.75
C ALA A 51 6.71 -0.10 -1.31
N LEU A 52 5.50 -0.66 -1.15
CA LEU A 52 4.95 -1.06 0.14
C LEU A 52 5.80 -2.16 0.79
N LYS A 53 6.17 -3.20 0.02
CA LYS A 53 7.05 -4.28 0.48
C LYS A 53 8.39 -3.71 0.95
N ASN A 54 9.04 -2.88 0.13
CA ASN A 54 10.34 -2.31 0.46
C ASN A 54 10.27 -1.44 1.73
N TYR A 55 9.19 -0.69 1.89
CA TYR A 55 8.93 0.10 3.10
C TYR A 55 8.73 -0.77 4.34
N MET A 56 7.95 -1.85 4.23
CA MET A 56 7.75 -2.80 5.34
C MET A 56 9.06 -3.51 5.71
N GLU A 57 9.82 -3.95 4.72
CA GLU A 57 11.11 -4.64 4.91
C GLU A 57 12.12 -3.72 5.62
N TYR A 58 12.23 -2.46 5.18
CA TYR A 58 13.07 -1.45 5.84
C TYR A 58 12.60 -1.20 7.28
N SER A 59 11.31 -0.93 7.45
CA SER A 59 10.75 -0.59 8.76
C SER A 59 10.93 -1.72 9.77
N TYR A 60 10.82 -2.97 9.30
CA TYR A 60 11.08 -4.15 10.12
C TYR A 60 12.55 -4.25 10.56
N ARG A 61 13.50 -3.97 9.66
CA ARG A 61 14.95 -4.03 9.94
C ARG A 61 15.45 -2.89 10.82
N HIS A 62 14.95 -1.67 10.58
CA HIS A 62 15.47 -0.44 11.18
C HIS A 62 14.60 0.11 12.32
N GLY A 63 13.39 -0.43 12.52
CA GLY A 63 12.39 0.08 13.47
C GLY A 63 11.99 1.53 13.23
N SER A 64 12.26 2.05 12.04
CA SER A 64 11.97 3.42 11.64
C SER A 64 11.41 3.45 10.22
N PRO A 65 10.52 4.40 9.89
CA PRO A 65 9.95 4.50 8.55
C PRO A 65 11.05 4.87 7.54
N GLY A 66 11.10 4.13 6.43
CA GLY A 66 12.04 4.39 5.35
C GLY A 66 11.84 3.45 4.17
N SER A 67 12.50 3.74 3.04
CA SER A 67 12.25 3.05 1.77
C SER A 67 13.52 2.71 1.00
N ARG A 68 14.67 3.12 1.51
CA ARG A 68 15.97 2.82 0.92
C ARG A 68 16.69 1.87 1.83
N ASP A 69 16.68 0.60 1.47
CA ASP A 69 17.65 -0.33 2.04
C ASP A 69 19.00 0.01 1.40
N VAL A 70 19.68 0.98 2.02
CA VAL A 70 21.06 1.27 1.70
C VAL A 70 21.83 0.06 2.22
N SER A 71 21.95 -0.94 1.35
CA SER A 71 22.88 -2.06 1.49
C SER A 71 24.34 -1.58 1.40
N THR A 72 24.66 -0.42 1.97
CA THR A 72 26.02 0.01 2.27
C THR A 72 26.49 -0.81 3.44
N THR A 73 26.91 -2.02 3.11
CA THR A 73 27.88 -2.80 3.87
C THR A 73 27.34 -3.22 5.23
N ARG A 74 27.46 -4.51 5.53
CA ARG A 74 27.46 -5.03 6.90
C ARG A 74 28.70 -4.48 7.63
N SER A 75 28.78 -3.16 7.78
CA SER A 75 29.79 -2.47 8.55
C SER A 75 29.39 -2.72 9.99
N GLY A 76 30.29 -3.29 10.80
CA GLY A 76 30.09 -3.58 12.22
C GLY A 76 29.95 -2.33 13.10
N GLY A 77 29.28 -1.29 12.59
CA GLY A 77 28.90 -0.08 13.30
C GLY A 77 27.66 -0.29 14.17
N VAL A 78 27.37 0.73 14.95
CA VAL A 78 26.26 0.70 15.91
C VAL A 78 24.92 0.75 15.17
N HIS A 79 24.04 -0.22 15.46
CA HIS A 79 22.73 -0.32 14.80
C HIS A 79 21.76 0.77 15.29
N GLU A 80 20.97 1.35 14.39
CA GLU A 80 20.03 2.44 14.68
C GLU A 80 19.00 2.08 15.77
N LEU A 81 18.49 0.84 15.75
CA LEU A 81 17.64 0.28 16.82
C LEU A 81 18.32 0.22 18.19
N TYR A 82 19.63 0.04 18.23
CA TYR A 82 20.37 -0.07 19.49
C TYR A 82 20.76 1.30 20.04
N TYR A 83 21.26 2.18 19.17
CA TYR A 83 21.80 3.48 19.55
C TYR A 83 21.18 4.60 18.75
N ASN A 84 20.59 5.54 19.48
CA ASN A 84 20.01 6.72 18.92
C ASN A 84 21.11 7.76 18.67
N ILE A 85 21.57 7.89 17.42
CA ILE A 85 22.66 8.79 17.06
C ILE A 85 22.30 10.26 17.35
N SER A 86 21.05 10.67 17.17
CA SER A 86 20.63 12.06 17.40
C SER A 86 20.56 12.43 18.89
N LYS A 87 20.30 11.47 19.76
CA LYS A 87 20.27 11.65 21.23
C LYS A 87 21.56 11.22 21.92
N GLY A 88 22.47 10.55 21.22
CA GLY A 88 23.73 10.03 21.77
C GLY A 88 23.54 8.94 22.85
N VAL A 89 22.39 8.27 22.89
CA VAL A 89 22.05 7.29 23.93
C VAL A 89 21.52 5.99 23.34
N THR A 90 21.67 4.88 24.07
CA THR A 90 21.05 3.61 23.71
C THR A 90 19.53 3.66 23.91
N HIS A 91 18.78 2.92 23.09
CA HIS A 91 17.36 2.68 23.32
C HIS A 91 17.11 1.73 24.50
N PHE A 92 18.15 1.03 24.96
CA PHE A 92 18.11 0.08 26.06
C PHE A 92 18.59 0.70 27.36
N PHE A 93 18.04 0.22 28.47
CA PHE A 93 18.54 0.52 29.80
C PHE A 93 19.89 -0.16 29.99
N ILE A 94 20.87 0.61 30.44
CA ILE A 94 22.18 0.13 30.90
C ILE A 94 22.29 0.38 32.40
N PRO A 95 22.92 -0.52 33.17
CA PRO A 95 23.20 -0.27 34.58
C PRO A 95 24.11 0.97 34.71
N LEU A 96 23.84 1.78 35.72
CA LEU A 96 24.67 2.95 36.05
C LEU A 96 26.06 2.54 36.55
N ASP A 97 26.13 1.41 37.25
CA ASP A 97 27.35 0.89 37.84
C ASP A 97 28.06 -0.10 36.91
N GLU A 98 29.41 -0.05 36.89
CA GLU A 98 30.22 -1.05 36.20
C GLU A 98 29.98 -2.45 36.80
N TYR A 99 30.01 -3.47 35.95
CA TYR A 99 29.97 -4.85 36.41
C TYR A 99 31.18 -5.11 37.34
N PRO A 100 31.01 -5.83 38.47
CA PRO A 100 32.10 -6.10 39.40
C PRO A 100 33.27 -6.75 38.67
N LYS A 101 34.46 -6.14 38.78
CA LYS A 101 35.71 -6.73 38.28
C LYS A 101 36.22 -7.69 39.33
N ASN A 102 36.30 -8.96 38.97
CA ASN A 102 36.80 -10.07 39.80
C ASN A 102 38.25 -9.83 40.26
#